data_AF-A0A654F2Z5-F1
#
_entry.id   AF-A0A654F2Z5-F1
#
_cell.length_a   1.000
_cell.length_b   1.000
_cell.length_c   1.000
_cell.angle_alpha   90.00
_cell.angle_beta   90.00
_cell.angle_gamma   90.00
#
_symmetry.space_group_name_H-M   'P 1'
#
loop_
_entity.id
_entity.type
_entity.pdbx_description
1 polymer ?
#
loop_
_entity_poly.entity_id
_entity_poly.type
_entity_poly.pdbx_seq_one_letter_code
_entity_poly.pdbx_strand_id
1 'polypeptide(L)'
;MAATSLVLTCASPLFSSPRVISATKKLTTELSISTAKFRRRCSGNNDEVLLEGMPPEYYDDEWQARQREKTKELRRMQREEEEEEERKIEEYREIGTRLKEFPEQDLRKARKLVSSFIRAAEEVEERIEEAAEKGELDELVLMIIWNRLDLARRDDEKDAIRSLDLLYRRVETEILKRQASPAMKLLNDLLNMHDGFEDDAWLKDCRKRMAETFPREDPFSILMPPGFDIDMHQGQLRPPIETETDNTLLRVDFVREVDALLQEVRIEEDATTGSKGEGLDPEAIALKFKQQEKQRTIRQVEAILDLALNLKW
;
A
#
# COMPACT_ATOMS: atom_id res chain seq x y z
N MET A 1 41.07 23.98 21.57
CA MET A 1 41.05 22.52 21.28
C MET A 1 39.69 22.22 20.67
N ALA A 2 39.57 22.46 19.36
CA ALA A 2 39.51 21.42 18.32
C ALA A 2 38.06 21.01 18.03
N ALA A 3 37.40 21.85 17.23
CA ALA A 3 36.17 21.53 16.52
C ALA A 3 36.51 20.57 15.38
N THR A 4 35.88 19.40 15.36
CA THR A 4 35.99 18.45 14.25
C THR A 4 34.82 18.65 13.32
N SER A 5 35.05 19.44 12.28
CA SER A 5 34.23 19.49 11.07
C SER A 5 34.48 18.21 10.26
N LEU A 6 33.46 17.36 10.12
CA LEU A 6 33.47 16.30 9.12
C LEU A 6 32.90 16.85 7.82
N VAL A 7 33.83 17.12 6.90
CA VAL A 7 33.59 17.40 5.49
C VAL A 7 33.09 16.11 4.84
N LEU A 8 31.89 16.13 4.25
CA LEU A 8 31.46 15.12 3.28
C LEU A 8 31.34 15.80 1.92
N THR A 9 32.33 15.48 1.09
CA THR A 9 32.55 15.94 -0.27
C THR A 9 31.38 15.56 -1.18
N CYS A 10 30.87 16.53 -1.92
CA CYS A 10 29.87 16.38 -2.96
C CYS A 10 30.42 15.54 -4.13
N ALA A 11 29.70 14.50 -4.54
CA ALA A 11 29.86 13.87 -5.84
C ALA A 11 28.53 13.94 -6.59
N SER A 12 28.54 14.68 -7.71
CA SER A 12 27.40 14.84 -8.62
C SER A 12 27.07 13.55 -9.38
N PRO A 13 25.83 13.42 -9.89
CA PRO A 13 25.29 12.18 -10.43
C PRO A 13 25.71 11.99 -11.90
N LEU A 14 26.17 10.79 -12.25
CA LEU A 14 26.18 10.34 -13.63
C LEU A 14 25.04 9.33 -13.82
N PHE A 15 23.87 9.87 -14.13
CA PHE A 15 22.86 9.14 -14.87
C PHE A 15 23.48 8.75 -16.22
N SER A 16 23.63 7.46 -16.48
CA SER A 16 23.82 6.93 -17.82
C SER A 16 22.78 5.84 -18.04
N SER A 17 21.76 6.17 -18.83
CA SER A 17 20.81 5.20 -19.36
C SER A 17 21.53 4.04 -20.06
N PRO A 18 21.01 2.80 -19.97
CA PRO A 18 21.45 1.76 -20.89
C PRO A 18 20.94 2.11 -22.29
N ARG A 19 21.87 2.53 -23.15
CA ARG A 19 21.65 2.64 -24.60
C ARG A 19 21.58 1.23 -25.17
N VAL A 20 20.45 0.89 -25.78
CA VAL A 20 20.27 -0.28 -26.64
C VAL A 20 21.36 -0.29 -27.71
N ILE A 21 22.25 -1.28 -27.68
CA ILE A 21 23.27 -1.50 -28.71
C ILE A 21 22.69 -2.47 -29.73
N SER A 22 22.19 -1.91 -30.84
CA SER A 22 22.00 -2.65 -32.10
C SER A 22 23.11 -2.25 -33.06
N ALA A 23 24.13 -3.08 -33.24
CA ALA A 23 24.99 -3.04 -34.42
C ALA A 23 25.76 -4.36 -34.54
N THR A 24 25.25 -5.20 -35.43
CA THR A 24 25.93 -6.35 -36.02
C THR A 24 27.26 -5.94 -36.65
N LYS A 25 28.37 -6.47 -36.16
CA LYS A 25 29.60 -6.64 -36.94
C LYS A 25 30.17 -8.02 -36.66
N LYS A 26 29.91 -8.93 -37.60
CA LYS A 26 30.56 -10.22 -37.73
C LYS A 26 32.05 -9.95 -37.96
N LEU A 27 32.91 -10.28 -36.99
CA LEU A 27 34.30 -10.61 -37.28
C LEU A 27 34.39 -12.12 -37.40
N THR A 28 34.51 -12.55 -38.65
CA THR A 28 34.97 -13.88 -39.03
C THR A 28 36.46 -13.97 -38.72
N THR A 29 36.81 -14.60 -37.61
CA THR A 29 38.17 -15.09 -37.39
C THR A 29 38.20 -16.52 -37.92
N GLU A 30 38.76 -16.70 -39.12
CA GLU A 30 39.06 -18.02 -39.66
C GLU A 30 40.17 -18.67 -38.82
N LEU A 31 39.78 -19.53 -37.88
CA LEU A 31 40.67 -20.58 -37.41
C LEU A 31 40.60 -21.71 -38.43
N SER A 32 41.65 -21.83 -39.24
CA SER A 32 41.90 -22.97 -40.12
C SER A 32 42.08 -24.25 -39.28
N ILE A 33 40.98 -24.93 -39.00
CA ILE A 33 41.00 -26.28 -38.43
C ILE A 33 41.25 -27.23 -39.60
N SER A 34 42.49 -27.71 -39.72
CA SER A 34 42.82 -28.75 -40.69
C SER A 34 42.00 -30.00 -40.37
N THR A 35 41.05 -30.36 -41.23
CA THR A 35 40.35 -31.63 -41.17
C THR A 35 41.33 -32.76 -41.48
N ALA A 36 41.95 -33.32 -40.45
CA ALA A 36 42.63 -34.60 -40.54
C ALA A 36 41.56 -35.67 -40.81
N LYS A 37 41.57 -36.23 -42.01
CA LYS A 37 40.69 -37.33 -42.41
C LYS A 37 41.01 -38.56 -41.55
N PHE A 38 40.15 -38.86 -40.58
CA PHE A 38 40.25 -40.09 -39.80
C PHE A 38 39.78 -41.28 -40.66
N ARG A 39 40.74 -41.98 -41.28
CA ARG A 39 40.50 -43.25 -41.95
C ARG A 39 40.26 -44.30 -40.85
N ARG A 40 39.01 -44.69 -40.63
CA ARG A 40 38.66 -45.83 -39.76
C ARG A 40 39.15 -47.12 -40.43
N ARG A 41 40.33 -47.60 -40.04
CA ARG A 41 40.85 -48.92 -40.41
C ARG A 41 40.54 -49.85 -39.24
N CYS A 42 39.55 -50.72 -39.41
CA CYS A 42 39.31 -51.82 -38.49
C CYS A 42 40.43 -52.85 -38.67
N SER A 43 41.37 -52.88 -37.73
CA SER A 43 42.23 -54.04 -37.49
C SER A 43 42.51 -54.07 -35.99
N GLY A 44 42.09 -55.16 -35.35
CA GLY A 44 42.36 -55.39 -33.93
C GLY A 44 43.86 -55.41 -33.67
N ASN A 45 44.24 -54.69 -32.62
CA ASN A 45 45.33 -54.99 -31.69
C ASN A 45 45.12 -54.05 -30.49
N ASN A 46 45.00 -54.64 -29.30
CA ASN A 46 44.84 -53.93 -28.03
C ASN A 46 46.18 -53.34 -27.59
N ASP A 47 46.63 -52.31 -28.29
CA ASP A 47 47.68 -51.42 -27.79
C ASP A 47 47.03 -50.06 -27.60
N GLU A 48 46.83 -49.68 -26.34
CA GLU A 48 46.33 -48.37 -25.94
C GLU A 48 47.23 -47.30 -26.56
N VAL A 49 46.75 -46.66 -27.64
CA VAL A 49 47.39 -45.47 -28.21
C VAL A 49 47.16 -44.34 -27.22
N LEU A 50 48.02 -44.28 -26.20
CA LEU A 50 48.14 -43.16 -25.29
C LEU A 50 48.45 -41.94 -26.15
N LEU A 51 47.49 -41.02 -26.28
CA LEU A 51 47.74 -39.68 -26.81
C LEU A 51 48.87 -39.04 -25.98
N GLU A 52 49.99 -38.81 -26.66
CA GLU A 52 51.23 -38.28 -26.10
C GLU A 52 50.99 -36.87 -25.54
N GLY A 53 51.26 -36.71 -24.24
CA GLY A 53 51.12 -35.43 -23.51
C GLY A 53 49.87 -35.30 -22.64
N MET A 54 48.97 -36.29 -22.60
CA MET A 54 47.81 -36.29 -21.70
C MET A 54 48.14 -36.92 -20.33
N PRO A 55 47.71 -36.33 -19.20
CA PRO A 55 47.96 -36.89 -17.87
C PRO A 55 47.47 -38.35 -17.74
N PRO A 56 48.18 -39.24 -17.02
CA PRO A 56 47.80 -40.65 -16.85
C PRO A 56 46.38 -40.84 -16.32
N GLU A 57 45.90 -39.92 -15.50
CA GLU A 57 44.56 -39.90 -14.91
C GLU A 57 43.46 -39.73 -15.96
N TYR A 58 43.79 -39.24 -17.15
CA TYR A 58 42.82 -39.10 -18.25
C TYR A 58 42.34 -40.44 -18.79
N TYR A 59 43.13 -41.51 -18.67
CA TYR A 59 42.76 -42.86 -19.15
C TYR A 59 42.03 -43.69 -18.09
N ASP A 60 41.91 -43.18 -16.87
CA ASP A 60 41.10 -43.78 -15.83
C ASP A 60 39.61 -43.50 -16.12
N ASP A 61 38.86 -44.55 -16.45
CA ASP A 61 37.43 -44.49 -16.73
C ASP A 61 36.64 -43.91 -15.54
N GLU A 62 37.08 -44.16 -14.30
CA GLU A 62 36.47 -43.58 -13.10
C GLU A 62 36.74 -42.09 -13.01
N TRP A 63 37.95 -41.65 -13.35
CA TRP A 63 38.30 -40.23 -13.38
C TRP A 63 37.52 -39.50 -14.47
N GLN A 64 37.42 -40.06 -15.69
CA GLN A 64 36.61 -39.49 -16.76
C GLN A 64 35.12 -39.42 -16.39
N ALA A 65 34.59 -40.46 -15.74
CA ALA A 65 33.22 -40.48 -15.24
C ALA A 65 33.00 -39.37 -14.20
N ARG A 66 33.93 -39.19 -13.25
CA ARG A 66 33.88 -38.11 -12.25
C ARG A 66 33.92 -36.73 -12.89
N GLN A 67 34.69 -36.52 -13.96
CA GLN A 67 34.70 -35.24 -14.70
C GLN A 67 33.37 -34.97 -15.43
N ARG A 68 32.77 -36.00 -16.01
CA ARG A 68 31.45 -35.91 -16.66
C ARG A 68 30.35 -35.60 -15.64
N GLU A 69 30.37 -36.26 -14.49
CA GLU A 69 29.44 -35.99 -13.39
C GLU A 69 29.62 -34.56 -12.85
N LYS A 70 30.85 -34.10 -12.59
CA LYS A 70 31.11 -32.70 -12.20
C LYS A 70 30.57 -31.68 -13.20
N THR A 71 30.70 -31.97 -14.50
CA THR A 71 30.18 -31.08 -15.56
C THR A 71 28.65 -31.09 -15.59
N LYS A 72 28.01 -32.24 -15.35
CA LYS A 72 26.54 -32.35 -15.23
C LYS A 72 26.03 -31.62 -13.99
N GLU A 73 26.71 -31.75 -12.86
CA GLU A 73 26.38 -31.05 -11.63
C GLU A 73 26.49 -29.54 -11.80
N LEU A 74 27.57 -29.03 -12.41
CA LEU A 74 27.70 -27.61 -12.72
C LEU A 74 26.57 -27.09 -13.62
N ARG A 75 26.21 -27.84 -14.67
CA ARG A 75 25.08 -27.49 -15.54
C ARG A 75 23.73 -27.55 -14.84
N ARG A 76 23.57 -28.46 -13.87
CA ARG A 76 22.36 -28.53 -13.03
C ARG A 76 22.28 -27.29 -12.13
N MET A 77 23.38 -26.93 -11.45
CA MET A 77 23.45 -25.72 -10.63
C MET A 77 23.18 -24.46 -11.46
N GLN A 78 23.77 -24.33 -12.65
CA GLN A 78 23.52 -23.21 -13.56
C GLN A 78 22.04 -23.13 -13.97
N ARG A 79 21.41 -24.26 -14.27
CA ARG A 79 19.98 -24.29 -14.60
C ARG A 79 19.12 -23.90 -13.40
N GLU A 80 19.43 -24.40 -12.22
CA GLU A 80 18.71 -24.05 -10.99
C GLU A 80 18.82 -22.56 -10.68
N GLU A 81 20.01 -21.97 -10.88
CA GLU A 81 20.26 -20.53 -10.75
C GLU A 81 19.51 -19.71 -11.81
N GLU A 82 19.56 -20.13 -13.08
CA GLU A 82 18.79 -19.51 -14.17
C GLU A 82 17.28 -19.56 -13.89
N GLU A 83 16.75 -20.68 -13.41
CA GLU A 83 15.34 -20.82 -13.03
C GLU A 83 14.97 -19.93 -11.83
N GLU A 84 15.87 -19.74 -10.86
CA GLU A 84 15.67 -18.80 -9.75
C GLU A 84 15.67 -17.35 -10.22
N GLU A 85 16.56 -16.98 -11.13
CA GLU A 85 16.60 -15.66 -11.74
C GLU A 85 15.36 -15.40 -12.60
N GLU A 86 14.92 -16.38 -13.40
CA GLU A 86 13.68 -16.29 -14.17
C GLU A 86 12.46 -16.11 -13.27
N ARG A 87 12.38 -16.86 -12.16
CA ARG A 87 11.32 -16.68 -11.15
C ARG A 87 11.29 -15.25 -10.61
N LYS A 88 12.45 -14.71 -10.23
CA LYS A 88 12.57 -13.31 -9.78
C LYS A 88 12.15 -12.33 -10.86
N ILE A 89 12.61 -12.51 -12.09
CA ILE A 89 12.28 -11.61 -13.21
C ILE A 89 10.78 -11.58 -13.48
N GLU A 90 10.12 -12.75 -13.50
CA GLU A 90 8.68 -12.83 -13.73
C GLU A 90 7.89 -12.15 -12.60
N GLU A 91 8.36 -12.31 -11.37
CA GLU A 91 7.87 -11.64 -10.18
C GLU A 91 7.92 -10.09 -10.27
N TYR A 92 9.05 -9.51 -10.68
CA TYR A 92 9.16 -8.06 -10.91
C TYR A 92 8.30 -7.59 -12.10
N ARG A 93 8.19 -8.44 -13.13
CA ARG A 93 7.36 -8.17 -14.31
C ARG A 93 5.88 -8.12 -13.95
N GLU A 94 5.42 -9.02 -13.09
CA GLU A 94 4.04 -9.05 -12.60
C GLU A 94 3.67 -7.71 -11.95
N ILE A 95 4.49 -7.21 -11.01
CA ILE A 95 4.30 -5.90 -10.36
C ILE A 95 4.21 -4.79 -11.42
N GLY A 96 5.10 -4.80 -12.41
CA GLY A 96 5.15 -3.80 -13.47
C GLY A 96 3.89 -3.77 -14.35
N THR A 97 3.17 -4.89 -14.47
CA THR A 97 1.96 -4.99 -15.28
C THR A 97 0.68 -4.52 -14.58
N ARG A 98 0.65 -4.49 -13.24
CA ARG A 98 -0.55 -4.13 -12.44
C ARG A 98 -1.11 -2.73 -12.76
N LEU A 99 -0.23 -1.80 -13.11
CA LEU A 99 -0.61 -0.42 -13.44
C LEU A 99 -0.90 -0.18 -14.92
N LYS A 100 -0.77 -1.19 -15.78
CA LYS A 100 -0.85 -1.01 -17.24
C LYS A 100 -2.25 -0.65 -17.74
N GLU A 101 -3.27 -0.94 -16.95
CA GLU A 101 -4.69 -0.73 -17.30
C GLU A 101 -5.14 0.73 -17.14
N PHE A 102 -4.37 1.55 -16.42
CA PHE A 102 -4.72 2.94 -16.13
C PHE A 102 -4.20 3.91 -17.20
N PRO A 103 -4.87 5.06 -17.42
CA PRO A 103 -4.38 6.11 -18.31
C PRO A 103 -2.96 6.58 -17.94
N GLU A 104 -2.06 6.64 -18.93
CA GLU A 104 -0.66 7.02 -18.69
C GLU A 104 -0.50 8.42 -18.08
N GLN A 105 -1.42 9.35 -18.38
CA GLN A 105 -1.35 10.71 -17.88
C GLN A 105 -1.54 10.75 -16.36
N ASP A 106 -2.50 9.99 -15.84
CA ASP A 106 -2.82 9.94 -14.41
C ASP A 106 -1.75 9.17 -13.66
N LEU A 107 -1.23 8.09 -14.24
CA LEU A 107 -0.06 7.39 -13.72
C LEU A 107 1.16 8.30 -13.60
N ARG A 108 1.44 9.15 -14.60
CA ARG A 108 2.58 10.08 -14.54
C ARG A 108 2.38 11.13 -13.45
N LYS A 109 1.19 11.70 -13.32
CA LYS A 109 0.85 12.66 -12.25
C LYS A 109 1.01 12.02 -10.87
N ALA A 110 0.38 10.88 -10.64
CA ALA A 110 0.45 10.17 -9.37
C ALA A 110 1.88 9.70 -9.03
N ARG A 111 2.66 9.20 -10.01
CA ARG A 111 4.08 8.88 -9.79
C ARG A 111 4.91 10.10 -9.39
N LYS A 112 4.64 11.25 -10.01
CA LYS A 112 5.32 12.51 -9.67
C LYS A 112 4.95 12.97 -8.26
N LEU A 113 3.68 12.83 -7.87
CA LEU A 113 3.20 13.15 -6.53
C LEU A 113 3.84 12.25 -5.46
N VAL A 114 3.82 10.93 -5.64
CA VAL A 114 4.50 9.98 -4.72
C VAL A 114 5.99 10.27 -4.60
N SER A 115 6.67 10.54 -5.73
CA SER A 115 8.07 10.93 -5.69
C SER A 115 8.30 12.26 -4.97
N SER A 116 7.34 13.19 -5.02
CA SER A 116 7.42 14.45 -4.28
C SER A 116 7.29 14.24 -2.77
N PHE A 117 6.40 13.35 -2.32
CA PHE A 117 6.25 12.99 -0.91
C PHE A 117 7.53 12.38 -0.35
N ILE A 118 8.11 11.42 -1.05
CA ILE A 118 9.37 10.78 -0.63
C ILE A 118 10.51 11.81 -0.56
N ARG A 119 10.53 12.80 -1.46
CA ARG A 119 11.56 13.85 -1.44
C ARG A 119 11.34 14.89 -0.34
N ALA A 120 10.09 15.12 0.07
CA ALA A 120 9.73 16.12 1.07
C ALA A 120 10.21 15.77 2.49
N ALA A 121 10.42 14.47 2.77
CA ALA A 121 10.93 13.95 4.04
C ALA A 121 10.20 14.53 5.27
N GLU A 122 10.72 15.60 5.87
CA GLU A 122 10.13 16.26 7.05
C GLU A 122 8.82 17.01 6.73
N GLU A 123 8.69 17.58 5.53
CA GLU A 123 7.50 18.34 5.08
C GLU A 123 6.43 17.42 4.45
N VAL A 124 6.57 16.10 4.57
CA VAL A 124 5.68 15.15 3.88
C VAL A 124 4.22 15.29 4.32
N GLU A 125 3.98 15.61 5.59
CA GLU A 125 2.66 15.78 6.16
C GLU A 125 1.91 16.96 5.52
N GLU A 126 2.53 18.13 5.49
CA GLU A 126 1.98 19.34 4.87
C GLU A 126 1.71 19.11 3.37
N ARG A 127 2.61 18.38 2.69
CA ARG A 127 2.41 18.02 1.27
C ARG A 127 1.22 17.11 1.05
N ILE A 128 0.96 16.16 1.95
CA ILE A 128 -0.20 15.27 1.87
C ILE A 128 -1.48 16.08 2.09
N GLU A 129 -1.51 16.96 3.08
CA GLU A 129 -2.65 17.84 3.33
C GLU A 129 -2.95 18.76 2.14
N GLU A 130 -1.94 19.43 1.57
CA GLU A 130 -2.08 20.25 0.37
C GLU A 130 -2.61 19.45 -0.84
N ALA A 131 -2.10 18.23 -1.03
CA ALA A 131 -2.54 17.37 -2.13
C ALA A 131 -4.00 16.91 -1.91
N ALA A 132 -4.39 16.68 -0.66
CA ALA A 132 -5.77 16.36 -0.29
C ALA A 132 -6.71 17.54 -0.56
N GLU A 133 -6.28 18.77 -0.24
CA GLU A 133 -7.04 19.99 -0.54
C GLU A 133 -7.26 20.20 -2.03
N LYS A 134 -6.24 19.90 -2.84
CA LYS A 134 -6.32 19.97 -4.30
C LYS A 134 -7.10 18.81 -4.93
N GLY A 135 -7.44 17.77 -4.15
CA GLY A 135 -8.11 16.57 -4.65
C GLY A 135 -7.22 15.70 -5.54
N GLU A 136 -5.90 15.71 -5.31
CA GLU A 136 -4.92 14.93 -6.08
C GLU A 136 -4.61 13.56 -5.44
N LEU A 137 -5.11 13.32 -4.21
CA LEU A 137 -4.98 12.04 -3.52
C LEU A 137 -6.04 11.05 -4.01
N ASP A 138 -5.70 10.30 -5.05
CA ASP A 138 -6.54 9.24 -5.61
C ASP A 138 -6.08 7.84 -5.18
N GLU A 139 -6.94 6.84 -5.37
CA GLU A 139 -6.60 5.41 -5.19
C GLU A 139 -5.35 5.00 -6.00
N LEU A 140 -5.13 5.63 -7.16
CA LEU A 140 -3.94 5.41 -7.98
C LEU A 140 -2.63 5.75 -7.24
N VAL A 141 -2.66 6.77 -6.37
CA VAL A 141 -1.51 7.16 -5.53
C VAL A 141 -1.19 6.04 -4.53
N LEU A 142 -2.21 5.49 -3.86
CA LEU A 142 -2.06 4.36 -2.94
C LEU A 142 -1.48 3.14 -3.65
N MET A 143 -1.99 2.81 -4.84
CA MET A 143 -1.51 1.67 -5.60
C MET A 143 -0.06 1.83 -6.07
N ILE A 144 0.37 3.05 -6.39
CA ILE A 144 1.79 3.32 -6.72
C ILE A 144 2.68 3.18 -5.48
N ILE A 145 2.24 3.68 -4.32
CA ILE A 145 2.98 3.49 -3.06
C ILE A 145 3.06 1.99 -2.73
N TRP A 146 1.96 1.26 -2.86
CA TRP A 146 1.89 -0.18 -2.62
C TRP A 146 2.82 -0.97 -3.55
N ASN A 147 2.88 -0.65 -4.85
CA ASN A 147 3.82 -1.29 -5.76
C ASN A 147 5.29 -1.01 -5.38
N ARG A 148 5.62 0.20 -4.91
CA ARG A 148 6.97 0.50 -4.39
C ARG A 148 7.26 -0.26 -3.09
N LEU A 149 6.26 -0.42 -2.24
CA LEU A 149 6.36 -1.19 -1.00
C LEU A 149 6.58 -2.68 -1.28
N ASP A 150 5.89 -3.25 -2.28
CA ASP A 150 6.09 -4.66 -2.71
C ASP A 150 7.51 -4.88 -3.25
N LEU A 151 8.04 -3.93 -4.04
CA LEU A 151 9.44 -3.97 -4.49
C LEU A 151 10.42 -3.90 -3.30
N ALA A 152 10.23 -2.94 -2.39
CA ALA A 152 11.10 -2.79 -1.21
C ALA A 152 11.09 -4.04 -0.31
N ARG A 153 9.96 -4.77 -0.22
CA ARG A 153 9.85 -6.04 0.50
C ARG A 153 10.66 -7.16 -0.15
N ARG A 154 10.69 -7.22 -1.48
CA ARG A 154 11.47 -8.22 -2.23
C ARG A 154 12.97 -7.94 -2.16
N ASP A 155 13.35 -6.66 -2.12
CA ASP A 155 14.73 -6.21 -2.00
C ASP A 155 15.24 -6.20 -0.52
N ASP A 156 14.41 -6.60 0.45
CA ASP A 156 14.66 -6.56 1.92
C ASP A 156 15.14 -5.18 2.44
N GLU A 157 14.62 -4.10 1.84
CA GLU A 157 14.97 -2.72 2.20
C GLU A 157 14.16 -2.23 3.42
N LYS A 158 14.56 -2.64 4.63
CA LYS A 158 13.80 -2.38 5.88
C LYS A 158 13.40 -0.92 6.13
N ASP A 159 14.28 0.03 5.82
CA ASP A 159 13.98 1.46 6.01
C ASP A 159 13.01 2.00 4.94
N ALA A 160 13.11 1.51 3.70
CA ALA A 160 12.16 1.83 2.64
C ALA A 160 10.78 1.22 2.96
N ILE A 161 10.74 -0.02 3.45
CA ILE A 161 9.50 -0.68 3.88
C ILE A 161 8.81 0.15 4.97
N ARG A 162 9.53 0.59 6.01
CA ARG A 162 8.95 1.37 7.12
C ARG A 162 8.43 2.72 6.63
N SER A 163 9.21 3.45 5.85
CA SER A 163 8.84 4.78 5.36
C SER A 163 7.66 4.73 4.38
N LEU A 164 7.64 3.76 3.48
CA LEU A 164 6.54 3.56 2.53
C LEU A 164 5.26 3.06 3.21
N ASP A 165 5.35 2.22 4.25
CA ASP A 165 4.19 1.78 5.03
C ASP A 165 3.54 2.95 5.79
N LEU A 166 4.35 3.81 6.42
CA LEU A 166 3.86 5.04 7.05
C LEU A 166 3.20 5.98 6.03
N LEU A 167 3.84 6.17 4.88
CA LEU A 167 3.31 7.00 3.80
C LEU A 167 1.98 6.42 3.28
N TYR A 168 1.91 5.12 3.05
CA TYR A 168 0.69 4.43 2.60
C TYR A 168 -0.46 4.69 3.57
N ARG A 169 -0.26 4.38 4.86
CA ARG A 169 -1.30 4.56 5.89
C ARG A 169 -1.73 6.01 5.99
N ARG A 170 -0.78 6.96 5.95
CA ARG A 170 -1.11 8.37 6.09
C ARG A 170 -1.91 8.92 4.90
N VAL A 171 -1.56 8.49 3.68
CA VAL A 171 -2.32 8.86 2.47
C VAL A 171 -3.69 8.18 2.48
N GLU A 172 -3.77 6.92 2.91
CA GLU A 172 -5.03 6.18 3.02
C GLU A 172 -5.99 6.84 4.01
N THR A 173 -5.51 7.23 5.18
CA THR A 173 -6.34 7.94 6.17
C THR A 173 -6.82 9.29 5.65
N GLU A 174 -6.01 10.01 4.87
CA GLU A 174 -6.43 11.28 4.28
C GLU A 174 -7.52 11.08 3.22
N ILE A 175 -7.38 10.05 2.37
CA ILE A 175 -8.40 9.68 1.38
C ILE A 175 -9.71 9.32 2.08
N LEU A 176 -9.64 8.46 3.11
CA LEU A 176 -10.81 8.05 3.89
C LEU A 176 -11.46 9.24 4.60
N LYS A 177 -10.67 10.15 5.17
CA LYS A 177 -11.18 11.38 5.81
C LYS A 177 -11.93 12.27 4.84
N ARG A 178 -11.46 12.37 3.59
CA ARG A 178 -12.15 13.15 2.53
C ARG A 178 -13.43 12.49 2.07
N GLN A 179 -13.38 11.18 1.83
CA GLN A 179 -14.50 10.39 1.35
C GLN A 179 -15.57 10.14 2.42
N ALA A 180 -15.24 10.28 3.70
CA ALA A 180 -16.18 10.08 4.80
C ALA A 180 -17.45 10.96 4.66
N SER A 181 -18.60 10.37 4.96
CA SER A 181 -19.88 11.07 4.99
C SER A 181 -19.84 12.22 6.04
N PRO A 182 -20.67 13.25 5.89
CA PRO A 182 -20.80 14.31 6.90
C PRO A 182 -21.13 13.76 8.30
N ALA A 183 -21.94 12.70 8.37
CA ALA A 183 -22.27 12.00 9.60
C ALA A 183 -21.04 11.36 10.25
N MET A 184 -20.23 10.64 9.47
CA MET A 184 -19.05 9.96 9.98
C MET A 184 -17.93 10.95 10.38
N LYS A 185 -17.81 12.06 9.64
CA LYS A 185 -16.95 13.20 10.03
C LYS A 185 -17.35 13.78 11.37
N LEU A 186 -18.66 14.04 11.57
CA LEU A 186 -19.18 14.51 12.84
C LEU A 186 -18.90 13.50 13.98
N LEU A 187 -19.11 12.20 13.76
CA LEU A 187 -18.80 11.18 14.76
C LEU A 187 -17.33 11.23 15.19
N ASN A 188 -16.42 11.29 14.21
CA ASN A 188 -14.99 11.39 14.46
C ASN A 188 -14.65 12.65 15.27
N ASP A 189 -15.22 13.81 14.91
CA ASP A 189 -15.03 15.06 15.66
C ASP A 189 -15.54 14.94 17.11
N LEU A 190 -16.71 14.33 17.32
CA LEU A 190 -17.30 14.11 18.64
C LEU A 190 -16.41 13.20 19.51
N LEU A 191 -15.90 12.11 18.95
CA LEU A 191 -14.99 11.21 19.66
C LEU A 191 -13.66 11.89 19.99
N ASN A 192 -13.11 12.70 19.09
CA ASN A 192 -11.85 13.42 19.31
C ASN A 192 -11.94 14.52 20.37
N MET A 193 -13.14 14.97 20.74
CA MET A 193 -13.33 15.88 21.88
C MET A 193 -13.21 15.18 23.25
N HIS A 194 -13.08 13.84 23.31
CA HIS A 194 -12.96 13.13 24.57
C HIS A 194 -11.53 13.14 25.11
N ASP A 195 -11.31 13.86 26.21
CA ASP A 195 -9.99 13.96 26.86
C ASP A 195 -9.60 12.71 27.69
N GLY A 196 -10.43 11.66 27.70
CA GLY A 196 -10.13 10.39 28.38
C GLY A 196 -10.66 10.24 29.82
N PHE A 197 -11.10 11.33 30.46
CA PHE A 197 -11.41 11.35 31.90
C PHE A 197 -12.88 11.64 32.26
N GLU A 198 -13.53 12.64 31.66
CA GLU A 198 -14.89 13.10 32.05
C GLU A 198 -15.96 12.87 30.98
N ASP A 199 -16.67 11.74 31.06
CA ASP A 199 -17.73 11.39 30.09
C ASP A 199 -18.93 12.38 30.14
N ASP A 200 -19.32 12.86 31.32
CA ASP A 200 -20.48 13.77 31.47
C ASP A 200 -20.24 15.17 30.90
N ALA A 201 -19.03 15.71 31.09
CA ALA A 201 -18.63 17.00 30.52
C ALA A 201 -18.54 16.89 29.00
N TRP A 202 -17.87 15.84 28.53
CA TRP A 202 -17.77 15.52 27.11
C TRP A 202 -19.13 15.35 26.43
N LEU A 203 -20.09 14.67 27.05
CA LEU A 203 -21.44 14.51 26.49
C LEU A 203 -22.21 15.84 26.39
N LYS A 204 -21.96 16.80 27.30
CA LYS A 204 -22.53 18.15 27.20
C LYS A 204 -21.93 18.92 26.03
N ASP A 205 -20.63 18.80 25.82
CA ASP A 205 -19.94 19.43 24.69
C ASP A 205 -20.37 18.80 23.37
N CYS A 206 -20.53 17.47 23.33
CA CYS A 206 -21.13 16.75 22.21
C CYS A 206 -22.54 17.26 21.92
N ARG A 207 -23.38 17.45 22.95
CA ARG A 207 -24.75 17.96 22.78
C ARG A 207 -24.75 19.34 22.14
N LYS A 208 -23.89 20.24 22.63
CA LYS A 208 -23.75 21.58 22.09
C LYS A 208 -23.30 21.53 20.63
N ARG A 209 -22.28 20.73 20.32
CA ARG A 209 -21.76 20.58 18.95
C ARG A 209 -22.81 20.00 17.99
N MET A 210 -23.56 19.01 18.43
CA MET A 210 -24.68 18.44 17.65
C MET A 210 -25.78 19.47 17.39
N ALA A 211 -26.15 20.26 18.41
CA ALA A 211 -27.14 21.33 18.26
C ALA A 211 -26.62 22.49 17.39
N GLU A 212 -25.32 22.68 17.22
CA GLU A 212 -24.77 23.64 16.27
C GLU A 212 -24.70 23.07 14.83
N THR A 213 -24.56 21.75 14.70
CA THR A 213 -24.27 21.09 13.42
C THR A 213 -25.51 20.58 12.70
N PHE A 214 -26.48 20.01 13.43
CA PHE A 214 -27.69 19.50 12.81
C PHE A 214 -28.58 20.65 12.31
N PRO A 215 -29.21 20.52 11.13
CA PRO A 215 -30.24 21.47 10.72
C PRO A 215 -31.49 21.31 11.60
N ARG A 216 -32.26 22.39 11.74
CA ARG A 216 -33.58 22.31 12.38
C ARG A 216 -34.54 21.55 11.48
N GLU A 217 -35.13 20.47 11.99
CA GLU A 217 -36.06 19.61 11.26
C GLU A 217 -37.50 20.15 11.25
N ASP A 218 -37.67 21.45 11.04
CA ASP A 218 -38.98 22.05 10.87
C ASP A 218 -39.49 21.76 9.44
N PRO A 219 -40.74 21.30 9.22
CA PRO A 219 -41.26 20.95 7.91
C PRO A 219 -41.13 22.07 6.86
N PHE A 220 -41.15 23.34 7.28
CA PHE A 220 -40.92 24.46 6.37
C PHE A 220 -39.43 24.62 6.03
N SER A 221 -38.53 24.33 6.96
CA SER A 221 -37.07 24.39 6.72
C SER A 221 -36.55 23.25 5.83
N ILE A 222 -37.25 22.11 5.79
CA ILE A 222 -36.92 20.98 4.91
C ILE A 222 -37.45 21.19 3.48
N LEU A 223 -38.64 21.79 3.34
CA LEU A 223 -39.34 21.92 2.05
C LEU A 223 -39.07 23.25 1.33
N MET A 224 -38.70 24.30 2.06
CA MET A 224 -38.52 25.64 1.49
C MET A 224 -37.05 25.99 1.27
N PRO A 225 -36.69 26.65 0.14
CA PRO A 225 -35.36 27.20 -0.06
C PRO A 225 -34.98 28.23 1.02
N PRO A 226 -33.69 28.38 1.34
CA PRO A 226 -33.23 29.38 2.30
C PRO A 226 -33.62 30.80 1.85
N GLY A 227 -34.23 31.57 2.77
CA GLY A 227 -34.72 32.93 2.50
C GLY A 227 -36.13 33.02 1.91
N PHE A 228 -36.87 31.90 1.82
CA PHE A 228 -38.26 31.90 1.41
C PHE A 228 -39.18 32.52 2.47
N ASP A 229 -39.78 33.66 2.14
CA ASP A 229 -40.74 34.37 2.98
C ASP A 229 -42.18 33.94 2.65
N ILE A 230 -42.77 33.10 3.49
CA ILE A 230 -44.11 32.51 3.30
C ILE A 230 -45.18 33.58 3.08
N ASP A 231 -45.01 34.78 3.65
CA ASP A 231 -46.03 35.84 3.62
C ASP A 231 -45.94 36.73 2.37
N MET A 232 -44.79 36.73 1.69
CA MET A 232 -44.51 37.63 0.55
C MET A 232 -44.51 36.94 -0.82
N HIS A 233 -44.58 35.61 -0.87
CA HIS A 233 -44.45 34.87 -2.13
C HIS A 233 -45.80 34.58 -2.79
N GLN A 234 -46.00 35.11 -4.00
CA GLN A 234 -47.06 34.71 -4.92
C GLN A 234 -46.43 34.03 -6.15
N GLY A 235 -46.62 32.71 -6.31
CA GLY A 235 -46.13 31.98 -7.49
C GLY A 235 -45.95 30.48 -7.25
N GLN A 236 -45.74 29.74 -8.34
CA GLN A 236 -45.47 28.30 -8.30
C GLN A 236 -44.07 28.04 -7.70
N LEU A 237 -44.01 27.23 -6.64
CA LEU A 237 -42.76 26.83 -6.01
C LEU A 237 -41.90 26.06 -7.01
N ARG A 238 -40.69 26.56 -7.29
CA ARG A 238 -39.67 25.74 -7.95
C ARG A 238 -39.06 24.80 -6.90
N PRO A 239 -38.85 23.53 -7.23
CA PRO A 239 -38.10 22.64 -6.34
C PRO A 239 -36.69 23.21 -6.10
N PRO A 240 -36.14 23.06 -4.88
CA PRO A 240 -34.76 23.43 -4.60
C PRO A 240 -33.81 22.74 -5.60
N ILE A 241 -32.81 23.48 -6.07
CA ILE A 241 -31.77 22.93 -6.94
C ILE A 241 -31.03 21.85 -6.14
N GLU A 242 -30.86 20.67 -6.72
CA GLU A 242 -30.38 19.40 -6.12
C GLU A 242 -28.99 19.45 -5.47
N THR A 243 -28.33 20.62 -5.40
CA THR A 243 -26.93 20.79 -4.97
C THR A 243 -26.74 21.33 -3.55
N GLU A 244 -27.79 21.79 -2.86
CA GLU A 244 -27.67 22.38 -1.51
C GLU A 244 -28.30 21.53 -0.38
N THR A 245 -28.83 20.34 -0.70
CA THR A 245 -29.68 19.55 0.22
C THR A 245 -28.99 18.35 0.89
N ASP A 246 -27.70 18.11 0.66
CA ASP A 246 -27.02 16.90 1.17
C ASP A 246 -26.96 16.81 2.71
N ASN A 247 -27.13 17.94 3.40
CA ASN A 247 -27.11 17.98 4.86
C ASN A 247 -28.48 18.23 5.50
N THR A 248 -29.57 18.36 4.72
CA THR A 248 -30.89 18.73 5.26
C THR A 248 -31.44 17.70 6.25
N LEU A 249 -31.03 16.43 6.12
CA LEU A 249 -31.40 15.33 7.01
C LEU A 249 -30.20 14.76 7.77
N LEU A 250 -29.16 15.58 8.02
CA LEU A 250 -27.91 15.13 8.63
C LEU A 250 -28.10 14.36 9.94
N ARG A 251 -29.06 14.73 10.79
CA ARG A 251 -29.33 13.99 12.04
C ARG A 251 -29.88 12.59 11.77
N VAL A 252 -30.75 12.44 10.77
CA VAL A 252 -31.32 11.15 10.36
C VAL A 252 -30.22 10.27 9.75
N ASP A 253 -29.40 10.85 8.87
CA ASP A 253 -28.27 10.14 8.25
C ASP A 253 -27.24 9.73 9.32
N PHE A 254 -26.95 10.62 10.27
CA PHE A 254 -26.09 10.32 11.43
C PHE A 254 -26.61 9.13 12.24
N VAL A 255 -27.87 9.17 12.67
CA VAL A 255 -28.46 8.06 13.44
C VAL A 255 -28.41 6.76 12.64
N ARG A 256 -28.77 6.78 11.36
CA ARG A 256 -28.80 5.58 10.50
C ARG A 256 -27.41 5.00 10.29
N GLU A 257 -26.42 5.82 9.94
CA GLU A 257 -25.06 5.37 9.64
C GLU A 257 -24.31 4.92 10.90
N VAL A 258 -24.48 5.63 12.02
CA VAL A 258 -23.86 5.24 13.30
C VAL A 258 -24.47 3.96 13.86
N ASP A 259 -25.80 3.77 13.74
CA ASP A 259 -26.44 2.51 14.12
C ASP A 259 -25.97 1.35 13.25
N ALA A 260 -25.87 1.54 11.92
CA ALA A 260 -25.32 0.53 11.02
C ALA A 260 -23.87 0.15 11.38
N LEU A 261 -23.02 1.14 11.67
CA LEU A 261 -21.65 0.91 12.13
C LEU A 261 -21.61 0.10 13.43
N LEU A 262 -22.45 0.43 14.41
CA LEU A 262 -22.53 -0.33 15.67
C LEU A 262 -22.98 -1.78 15.44
N GLN A 263 -23.90 -2.01 14.50
CA GLN A 263 -24.33 -3.36 14.14
C GLN A 263 -23.18 -4.17 13.52
N GLU A 264 -22.43 -3.59 12.58
CA GLU A 264 -21.26 -4.23 11.96
C GLU A 264 -20.20 -4.60 13.01
N VAL A 265 -19.87 -3.65 13.88
CA VAL A 265 -18.86 -3.86 14.93
C VAL A 265 -19.27 -4.97 15.91
N ARG A 266 -20.55 -5.07 16.28
CA ARG A 266 -21.07 -6.13 17.16
C ARG A 266 -21.01 -7.50 16.50
N ILE A 267 -21.32 -7.61 15.20
CA ILE A 267 -21.21 -8.87 14.46
C ILE A 267 -19.77 -9.38 14.46
N GLU A 268 -18.79 -8.50 14.25
CA GLU A 268 -17.37 -8.87 14.33
C GLU A 268 -16.95 -9.31 15.73
N GLU A 269 -17.47 -8.67 16.78
CA GLU A 269 -17.19 -9.05 18.18
C GLU A 269 -17.72 -10.44 18.52
N ASP A 270 -18.94 -10.75 18.11
CA ASP A 270 -19.54 -12.07 18.35
C ASP A 270 -18.75 -13.17 17.65
N ALA A 271 -18.27 -12.91 16.42
CA ALA A 271 -17.41 -13.82 15.68
C ALA A 271 -16.04 -14.05 16.36
N THR A 272 -15.44 -13.01 16.95
CA THR A 272 -14.13 -13.14 17.63
C THR A 272 -14.22 -13.67 19.05
N THR A 273 -15.32 -13.43 19.75
CA THR A 273 -15.51 -13.84 21.15
C THR A 273 -15.73 -15.35 21.28
N GLY A 274 -16.26 -16.03 20.26
CA GLY A 274 -16.48 -17.48 20.24
C GLY A 274 -15.21 -18.35 20.30
N SER A 275 -14.00 -17.77 20.22
CA SER A 275 -12.73 -18.53 20.19
C SER A 275 -11.79 -18.33 21.40
N LYS A 276 -12.21 -17.61 22.45
CA LYS A 276 -11.28 -17.20 23.51
C LYS A 276 -11.07 -18.26 24.60
N GLY A 277 -9.83 -18.74 24.72
CA GLY A 277 -9.36 -19.54 25.85
C GLY A 277 -9.09 -18.67 27.10
N GLU A 278 -9.41 -19.19 28.27
CA GLU A 278 -9.23 -18.57 29.61
C GLU A 278 -7.76 -18.56 30.09
N GLY A 279 -6.82 -18.20 29.21
CA GLY A 279 -5.40 -18.12 29.58
C GLY A 279 -5.08 -16.91 30.46
N LEU A 280 -4.12 -17.09 31.38
CA LEU A 280 -3.40 -16.02 32.10
C LEU A 280 -2.10 -15.62 31.39
N ASP A 281 -1.92 -16.05 30.14
CA ASP A 281 -0.76 -15.71 29.31
C ASP A 281 -0.70 -14.18 29.09
N PRO A 282 0.47 -13.52 29.18
CA PRO A 282 0.68 -12.17 28.69
C PRO A 282 -0.06 -11.82 27.39
N GLU A 283 -0.08 -12.72 26.42
CA GLU A 283 -0.80 -12.50 25.15
C GLU A 283 -2.33 -12.46 25.35
N ALA A 284 -2.87 -13.35 26.19
CA ALA A 284 -4.29 -13.37 26.53
C ALA A 284 -4.71 -12.13 27.34
N ILE A 285 -3.83 -11.61 28.20
CA ILE A 285 -4.06 -10.37 28.95
C ILE A 285 -4.09 -9.18 27.99
N ALA A 286 -3.14 -9.07 27.05
CA ALA A 286 -3.12 -8.02 26.05
C ALA A 286 -4.40 -8.02 25.18
N LEU A 287 -4.87 -9.20 24.77
CA LEU A 287 -6.13 -9.36 24.04
C LEU A 287 -7.35 -8.93 24.86
N LYS A 288 -7.36 -9.19 26.17
CA LYS A 288 -8.42 -8.73 27.08
C LYS A 288 -8.44 -7.20 27.19
N PHE A 289 -7.29 -6.55 27.39
CA PHE A 289 -7.19 -5.09 27.42
C PHE A 289 -7.66 -4.46 26.10
N LYS A 290 -7.22 -5.01 24.96
CA LYS A 290 -7.66 -4.55 23.63
C LYS A 290 -9.17 -4.68 23.46
N GLN A 291 -9.78 -5.77 23.94
CA GLN A 291 -11.23 -5.92 23.92
C GLN A 291 -11.93 -4.93 24.85
N GLN A 292 -11.37 -4.67 26.03
CA GLN A 292 -11.94 -3.69 26.96
C GLN A 292 -11.91 -2.27 26.39
N GLU A 293 -10.84 -1.88 25.71
CA GLU A 293 -10.75 -0.60 25.00
C GLU A 293 -11.80 -0.52 23.89
N LYS A 294 -11.92 -1.58 23.06
CA LYS A 294 -12.96 -1.67 22.02
C LYS A 294 -14.37 -1.50 22.61
N GLN A 295 -14.68 -2.22 23.69
CA GLN A 295 -15.97 -2.09 24.38
C GLN A 295 -16.20 -0.69 24.97
N ARG A 296 -15.15 -0.01 25.45
CA ARG A 296 -15.27 1.37 25.92
C ARG A 296 -15.66 2.30 24.77
N THR A 297 -15.01 2.18 23.63
CA THR A 297 -15.33 2.98 22.43
C THR A 297 -16.75 2.69 21.93
N ILE A 298 -17.19 1.43 21.94
CA ILE A 298 -18.57 1.09 21.58
C ILE A 298 -19.57 1.81 22.48
N ARG A 299 -19.37 1.78 23.81
CA ARG A 299 -20.26 2.48 24.75
C ARG A 299 -20.26 4.00 24.54
N GLN A 300 -19.11 4.58 24.18
CA GLN A 300 -19.01 6.01 23.84
C GLN A 300 -19.86 6.33 22.61
N VAL A 301 -19.77 5.51 21.55
CA VAL A 301 -20.57 5.68 20.34
C VAL A 301 -22.06 5.47 20.61
N GLU A 302 -22.43 4.50 21.45
CA GLU A 302 -23.82 4.29 21.89
C GLU A 302 -24.37 5.50 22.65
N ALA A 303 -23.59 6.10 23.55
CA ALA A 303 -23.99 7.31 24.27
C ALA A 303 -24.18 8.51 23.35
N ILE A 304 -23.30 8.66 22.34
CA ILE A 304 -23.43 9.67 21.28
C ILE A 304 -24.72 9.44 20.47
N LEU A 305 -25.02 8.19 20.10
CA LEU A 305 -26.22 7.85 19.34
C LEU A 305 -27.50 8.15 20.12
N ASP A 306 -27.55 7.76 21.40
CA ASP A 306 -28.68 8.06 22.27
C ASP A 306 -28.88 9.58 22.46
N LEU A 307 -27.77 10.33 22.54
CA LEU A 307 -27.80 11.78 22.59
C LEU A 307 -28.42 12.39 21.32
N ALA A 308 -28.05 11.89 20.13
CA ALA A 308 -28.57 12.37 18.85
C ALA A 308 -30.07 12.08 18.69
N LEU A 309 -30.53 10.91 19.14
CA LEU A 309 -31.95 10.53 19.14
C LEU A 309 -32.78 11.45 20.03
N ASN A 310 -32.27 11.75 21.23
CA ASN A 310 -32.98 12.53 22.25
C ASN A 310 -32.65 14.03 22.22
N LEU A 311 -31.97 14.51 21.19
CA LEU A 311 -31.56 15.90 21.07
C LEU A 311 -32.79 16.81 21.00
N LYS A 312 -32.79 17.86 21.84
CA LYS A 312 -33.81 18.91 21.84
C LYS A 312 -33.16 20.25 21.53
N TRP A 313 -33.86 21.02 20.70
CA TRP A 313 -33.51 22.37 20.25
C TRP A 313 -33.97 23.43 21.26
#